data_AF-A0A5B2VU48-F1
#
_entry.id   AF-A0A5B2VU48-F1
#
_cell.length_a   1.000
_cell.length_b   1.000
_cell.length_c   1.000
_cell.angle_alpha   90.00
_cell.angle_beta   90.00
_cell.angle_gamma   90.00
#
_symmetry.space_group_name_H-M   'P 1'
#
loop_
_entity.id
_entity.type
_entity.pdbx_description
1 polymer ?
#
loop_
_entity_poly.entity_id
_entity_poly.type
_entity_poly.pdbx_seq_one_letter_code
_entity_poly.pdbx_strand_id
1 'polypeptide(L)'
;MTVDEIYLNIGQGMAGAIEESSWTKARLLIKVVGTGVVGYTGDYQIRETGHDMSVRKIPRDIRLWIRELHEITTEGGSNKWNRAVFTLLPDGKFDMEFIWDQELQDEIEKHARS
;
A
#
# COMPACT_ATOMS: atom_id res chain seq x y z
N MET A 1 -3.25 16.50 4.67
CA MET A 1 -2.94 15.96 3.34
C MET A 1 -4.24 15.39 2.77
N THR A 2 -4.49 15.48 1.46
CA THR A 2 -5.65 14.84 0.84
C THR A 2 -5.32 13.40 0.43
N VAL A 3 -6.36 12.59 0.19
CA VAL A 3 -6.20 11.22 -0.32
C VAL A 3 -5.43 11.22 -1.66
N ASP A 4 -5.70 12.20 -2.53
CA ASP A 4 -5.02 12.34 -3.82
C ASP A 4 -3.52 12.66 -3.67
N GLU A 5 -3.16 13.53 -2.71
CA GLU A 5 -1.76 13.82 -2.37
C GLU A 5 -1.04 12.57 -1.85
N ILE A 6 -1.72 11.75 -1.03
CA ILE A 6 -1.16 10.48 -0.55
C ILE A 6 -0.90 9.53 -1.72
N TYR A 7 -1.86 9.37 -2.64
CA TYR A 7 -1.70 8.51 -3.81
C TYR A 7 -0.55 8.98 -4.71
N LEU A 8 -0.43 10.28 -4.92
CA LEU A 8 0.67 10.87 -5.68
C LEU A 8 2.02 10.56 -5.01
N ASN A 9 2.13 10.77 -3.71
CA ASN A 9 3.36 10.54 -2.95
C ASN A 9 3.77 9.06 -2.95
N ILE A 10 2.82 8.14 -2.75
CA ILE A 10 3.06 6.69 -2.83
C ILE A 10 3.52 6.32 -4.24
N GLY A 11 2.81 6.78 -5.26
CA GLY A 11 3.13 6.50 -6.66
C GLY A 11 4.53 6.99 -7.05
N GLN A 12 4.89 8.22 -6.67
CA GLN A 12 6.22 8.76 -6.89
C GLN A 12 7.30 7.97 -6.12
N GLY A 13 7.01 7.59 -4.87
CA GLY A 13 7.91 6.76 -4.06
C GLY A 13 8.18 5.39 -4.69
N MET A 14 7.15 4.75 -5.25
CA MET A 14 7.27 3.49 -5.97
C MET A 14 8.06 3.66 -7.27
N ALA A 15 7.69 4.64 -8.10
CA ALA A 15 8.38 4.90 -9.36
C ALA A 15 9.87 5.22 -9.14
N GLY A 16 10.22 5.96 -8.09
CA GLY A 16 11.61 6.23 -7.71
C GLY A 16 12.35 5.02 -7.12
N ALA A 17 11.64 4.01 -6.62
CA ALA A 17 12.24 2.79 -6.09
C ALA A 17 12.56 1.74 -7.17
N ILE A 18 11.92 1.84 -8.35
CA ILE A 18 12.16 0.97 -9.49
C ILE A 18 13.23 1.61 -10.39
N GLU A 19 14.39 0.97 -10.51
CA GLU A 19 15.50 1.48 -11.35
C GLU A 19 15.30 1.16 -12.84
N GLU A 20 14.58 0.08 -13.12
CA GLU A 20 14.27 -0.35 -14.47
C GLU A 20 13.23 0.58 -15.09
N SER A 21 13.40 1.02 -16.34
CA SER A 21 12.41 1.85 -17.02
C SER A 21 11.40 1.03 -17.84
N SER A 22 11.59 -0.29 -17.92
CA SER A 22 10.82 -1.20 -18.77
C SER A 22 9.67 -1.90 -18.04
N TRP A 23 9.40 -1.52 -16.79
CA TRP A 23 8.29 -2.06 -16.03
C TRP A 23 6.95 -1.66 -16.65
N THR A 24 6.00 -2.59 -16.60
CA THR A 24 4.66 -2.44 -17.18
C THR A 24 3.60 -2.25 -16.11
N LYS A 25 3.87 -2.74 -14.89
CA LYS A 25 2.96 -2.66 -13.74
C LYS A 25 3.77 -2.71 -12.46
N ALA A 26 3.43 -1.87 -11.50
CA ALA A 26 3.99 -1.91 -10.15
C ALA A 26 2.85 -2.05 -9.14
N ARG A 27 3.08 -2.80 -8.06
CA ARG A 27 2.11 -3.04 -7.01
C ARG A 27 2.76 -2.83 -5.66
N LEU A 28 2.02 -2.21 -4.77
CA LEU A 28 2.37 -2.09 -3.36
C LEU A 28 1.26 -2.71 -2.54
N LEU A 29 1.59 -3.80 -1.87
CA LEU A 29 0.72 -4.49 -0.94
C LEU A 29 0.95 -3.90 0.44
N ILE A 30 -0.11 -3.36 1.02
CA ILE A 30 -0.12 -2.70 2.31
C ILE A 30 -0.90 -3.57 3.29
N LYS A 31 -0.40 -3.70 4.51
CA LYS A 31 -1.06 -4.37 5.64
C LYS A 31 -1.17 -3.41 6.81
N VAL A 32 -2.40 -3.19 7.27
CA VAL A 32 -2.74 -2.30 8.39
C VAL A 32 -3.48 -3.10 9.46
N VAL A 33 -3.18 -2.82 10.72
CA VAL A 33 -3.78 -3.48 11.88
C VAL A 33 -4.15 -2.43 12.92
N GLY A 34 -5.42 -2.40 13.29
CA GLY A 34 -5.94 -1.35 14.18
C GLY A 34 -5.70 0.03 13.58
N THR A 35 -4.93 0.87 14.28
CA THR A 35 -4.53 2.21 13.83
C THR A 35 -3.09 2.28 13.29
N GLY A 36 -2.42 1.12 13.13
CA GLY A 36 -0.99 1.04 12.79
C GLY A 36 -0.69 0.28 11.51
N VAL A 37 0.31 0.76 10.76
CA VAL A 37 0.84 0.05 9.58
C VAL A 37 1.74 -1.09 10.04
N VAL A 38 1.37 -2.34 9.73
CA VAL A 38 2.15 -3.53 10.13
C VAL A 38 3.23 -3.85 9.11
N GLY A 39 2.97 -3.60 7.84
CA GLY A 39 3.98 -3.80 6.82
C GLY A 39 3.50 -3.42 5.44
N TYR A 40 4.46 -3.28 4.54
CA TYR A 40 4.21 -3.10 3.13
C TYR A 40 5.30 -3.81 2.33
N THR A 41 4.91 -4.41 1.23
CA THR A 41 5.79 -5.09 0.27
C THR A 41 5.44 -4.59 -1.12
N GLY A 42 6.43 -4.46 -1.98
CA GLY A 42 6.20 -4.03 -3.36
C GLY A 42 6.74 -5.06 -4.34
N ASP A 43 6.06 -5.17 -5.47
CA ASP A 43 6.49 -5.94 -6.62
C ASP A 43 6.26 -5.13 -7.88
N TYR A 44 6.99 -5.45 -8.94
CA TYR A 44 6.78 -4.87 -10.26
C TYR A 44 6.97 -5.94 -11.33
N GLN A 45 6.35 -5.72 -12.48
CA GLN A 45 6.40 -6.61 -13.62
C GLN A 45 7.18 -5.96 -14.74
N ILE A 46 8.08 -6.73 -15.33
CA ILE A 46 8.70 -6.43 -16.62
C ILE A 46 8.21 -7.51 -17.58
N ARG A 47 7.39 -7.13 -18.56
CA ARG A 47 6.69 -8.07 -19.45
C ARG A 47 5.84 -9.07 -18.66
N GLU A 48 6.25 -10.34 -18.60
CA GLU A 48 5.57 -11.42 -17.86
C GLU A 48 6.33 -11.84 -16.59
N THR A 49 7.48 -11.23 -16.31
CA THR A 49 8.32 -11.58 -15.16
C THR A 49 8.03 -10.64 -13.99
N GLY A 50 7.71 -11.21 -12.84
CA GLY A 50 7.57 -10.48 -11.57
C GLY A 50 8.92 -10.31 -10.88
N HIS A 51 9.14 -9.11 -10.33
CA HIS A 51 10.34 -8.73 -9.61
C HIS A 51 9.95 -8.07 -8.29
N ASP A 52 10.75 -8.32 -7.24
CA ASP A 52 10.55 -7.67 -5.95
C ASP A 52 11.02 -6.22 -6.00
N MET A 53 10.17 -5.31 -5.57
CA MET A 53 10.51 -3.91 -5.42
C MET A 53 11.24 -3.70 -4.10
N SER A 54 12.36 -2.96 -4.14
CA SER A 54 13.05 -2.57 -2.92
C SER A 54 12.28 -1.48 -2.18
N VAL A 55 11.37 -1.87 -1.30
CA VAL A 55 10.59 -0.94 -0.45
C VAL A 55 11.45 -0.08 0.49
N ARG A 56 12.75 -0.40 0.63
CA ARG A 56 13.73 0.42 1.34
C ARG A 56 14.14 1.68 0.58
N LYS A 57 13.98 1.69 -0.74
CA LYS A 57 14.23 2.87 -1.59
C LYS A 57 13.05 3.86 -1.58
N ILE A 58 11.88 3.40 -1.13
CA ILE A 58 10.71 4.26 -0.94
C ILE A 58 10.97 5.19 0.26
N PRO A 59 10.52 6.46 0.21
CA PRO A 59 10.63 7.40 1.33
C PRO A 59 10.09 6.80 2.64
N ARG A 60 10.76 7.10 3.75
CA ARG A 60 10.37 6.62 5.09
C ARG A 60 8.98 7.12 5.52
N ASP A 61 8.53 8.20 4.89
CA ASP A 61 7.23 8.83 5.11
C ASP A 61 6.06 7.98 4.60
N ILE A 62 6.31 6.90 3.85
CA ILE A 62 5.25 6.00 3.39
C ILE A 62 4.42 5.43 4.55
N ARG A 63 5.02 5.21 5.72
CA ARG A 63 4.27 4.79 6.91
C ARG A 63 3.29 5.86 7.39
N LEU A 64 3.69 7.13 7.31
CA LEU A 64 2.82 8.26 7.65
C LEU A 64 1.70 8.38 6.61
N TRP A 65 2.03 8.29 5.32
CA TRP A 65 1.05 8.37 4.24
C TRP A 65 0.00 7.26 4.32
N ILE A 66 0.41 6.02 4.58
CA ILE A 66 -0.52 4.89 4.74
C ILE A 66 -1.40 5.09 5.99
N ARG A 67 -0.84 5.60 7.10
CA ARG A 67 -1.62 5.88 8.31
C ARG A 67 -2.68 6.95 8.04
N GLU A 68 -2.30 8.06 7.42
CA GLU A 68 -3.25 9.12 7.05
C GLU A 68 -4.30 8.60 6.07
N LEU A 69 -3.90 7.77 5.10
CA LEU A 69 -4.86 7.14 4.18
C LEU A 69 -5.87 6.27 4.94
N HIS A 70 -5.40 5.46 5.88
CA HIS A 70 -6.27 4.62 6.70
C HIS A 70 -7.21 5.48 7.54
N GLU A 71 -6.72 6.53 8.20
CA GLU A 71 -7.54 7.45 8.97
C GLU A 71 -8.62 8.12 8.10
N ILE A 72 -8.28 8.65 6.92
CA ILE A 72 -9.23 9.34 6.04
C ILE A 72 -10.25 8.36 5.42
N THR A 73 -9.80 7.18 4.99
CA THR A 73 -10.68 6.21 4.32
C THR A 73 -11.58 5.46 5.29
N THR A 74 -11.16 5.33 6.56
CA THR A 74 -11.98 4.72 7.62
C THR A 74 -12.76 5.75 8.44
N GLU A 75 -12.56 7.05 8.18
CA GLU A 75 -13.34 8.13 8.77
C GLU A 75 -14.84 7.93 8.50
N GLY A 76 -15.66 7.93 9.55
CA GLY A 76 -17.09 7.64 9.46
C GLY A 76 -17.47 6.15 9.55
N GLY A 77 -16.50 5.24 9.67
CA GLY A 77 -16.73 3.83 10.02
C GLY A 77 -17.34 2.94 8.93
N SER A 78 -17.58 3.47 7.73
CA SER A 78 -18.17 2.72 6.61
C SER A 78 -17.17 1.84 5.88
N ASN A 79 -15.89 2.21 5.85
CA ASN A 79 -14.84 1.43 5.21
C ASN A 79 -13.91 0.88 6.29
N LYS A 80 -13.81 -0.44 6.35
CA LYS A 80 -12.83 -1.15 7.18
C LYS A 80 -12.00 -2.01 6.24
N TRP A 81 -10.70 -1.77 6.23
CA TRP A 81 -9.76 -2.57 5.49
C TRP A 81 -8.50 -2.76 6.34
N ASN A 82 -7.88 -3.91 6.18
CA ASN A 82 -6.61 -4.25 6.81
C ASN A 82 -5.57 -4.68 5.76
N ARG A 83 -5.98 -4.77 4.49
CA ARG A 83 -5.12 -4.95 3.33
C ARG A 83 -5.50 -3.95 2.26
N ALA A 84 -4.50 -3.36 1.62
CA ALA A 84 -4.72 -2.54 0.43
C ALA A 84 -3.70 -2.89 -0.65
N VAL A 85 -4.11 -2.80 -1.90
CA VAL A 85 -3.24 -3.03 -3.05
C VAL A 85 -3.25 -1.77 -3.90
N PHE A 86 -2.13 -1.06 -3.91
CA PHE A 86 -1.93 0.08 -4.78
C PHE A 86 -1.23 -0.38 -6.05
N THR A 87 -1.91 -0.26 -7.19
CA THR A 87 -1.35 -0.57 -8.50
C THR A 87 -0.96 0.74 -9.18
N LEU A 88 0.27 0.83 -9.68
CA LEU A 88 0.76 1.93 -10.50
C LEU A 88 1.11 1.41 -11.90
N LEU A 89 0.77 2.19 -12.91
CA LEU A 89 1.15 1.99 -14.30
C LEU A 89 2.15 3.07 -14.74
N PRO A 90 3.03 2.78 -15.72
CA PRO A 90 4.05 3.73 -16.18
C PRO A 90 3.49 4.97 -16.87
N ASP A 91 2.21 4.94 -17.30
CA ASP A 91 1.50 6.09 -17.86
C ASP A 91 0.94 7.05 -16.79
N GLY A 92 1.23 6.77 -15.50
CA GLY A 92 0.78 7.57 -14.36
C GLY A 92 -0.63 7.20 -13.89
N LYS A 93 -1.31 6.26 -14.54
CA LYS A 93 -2.56 5.72 -14.01
C LYS A 93 -2.26 4.86 -12.78
N PHE A 94 -3.13 4.96 -11.80
CA PHE A 94 -3.07 4.13 -10.61
C PHE A 94 -4.45 3.60 -10.28
N ASP A 95 -4.46 2.55 -9.48
CA ASP A 95 -5.67 1.96 -8.92
C ASP A 95 -5.41 1.56 -7.46
N MET A 96 -6.45 1.65 -6.64
CA MET A 96 -6.37 1.34 -5.22
C MET A 96 -7.51 0.40 -4.83
N GLU A 97 -7.15 -0.79 -4.39
CA GLU A 97 -8.09 -1.79 -3.91
C GLU A 97 -8.00 -1.91 -2.38
N PHE A 98 -9.11 -1.69 -1.69
CA PHE A 98 -9.22 -1.90 -0.25
C PHE A 98 -9.88 -3.25 0.04
N ILE A 99 -9.21 -4.08 0.84
CA ILE A 99 -9.61 -5.45 1.14
C ILE A 99 -9.72 -5.62 2.65
N TRP A 100 -10.85 -6.19 3.07
CA TRP A 100 -11.05 -6.67 4.44
C TRP A 100 -10.71 -8.16 4.53
N ASP A 101 -9.61 -8.47 5.19
CA ASP A 101 -9.16 -9.82 5.49
C ASP A 101 -9.60 -10.22 6.90
N GLN A 102 -10.74 -10.90 7.00
CA GLN A 102 -11.28 -11.28 8.29
C GLN A 102 -10.34 -12.21 9.08
N GLU A 103 -9.61 -13.11 8.40
CA GLU A 103 -8.66 -14.02 9.09
C GLU A 103 -7.54 -13.25 9.77
N LEU A 104 -6.98 -12.25 9.07
CA LEU A 104 -5.96 -11.37 9.64
C LEU A 104 -6.51 -10.63 10.88
N GLN A 105 -7.73 -10.10 10.79
CA GLN A 105 -8.39 -9.43 11.91
C GLN A 105 -8.58 -10.37 13.11
N ASP A 106 -9.06 -11.59 12.87
CA ASP A 106 -9.29 -12.59 13.92
C ASP A 106 -7.98 -13.00 14.61
N GLU A 107 -6.88 -13.15 13.85
CA GLU A 107 -5.54 -13.40 14.43
C GLU A 107 -5.09 -12.27 15.35
N ILE A 108 -5.29 -11.02 14.93
CA ILE A 108 -4.92 -9.84 15.72
C ILE A 108 -5.75 -9.77 17.00
N GLU A 109 -7.07 -9.96 16.91
CA GLU A 109 -7.95 -9.94 18.08
C GLU A 109 -7.64 -11.06 19.05
N LYS A 110 -7.27 -12.24 18.53
CA LYS A 110 -6.81 -13.36 19.35
C LYS A 110 -5.51 -13.04 20.09
N HIS A 111 -4.55 -12.39 19.43
CA HIS A 111 -3.29 -11.96 20.06
C HIS A 111 -3.45 -10.78 21.02
N ALA A 112 -4.41 -9.87 20.78
CA ALA A 112 -4.68 -8.74 21.68
C ALA A 112 -5.35 -9.16 23.00
N ARG A 113 -5.91 -10.36 23.07
CA ARG A 113 -6.68 -10.87 24.20
C ARG A 113 -5.92 -11.87 25.08
N SER A 114 -4.64 -12.14 24.80
CA SER A 114 -3.78 -13.05 25.59
C SER A 114 -2.91 -12.32 26.60
#